data_AF-A0A5J4N4S5-F1
#
_entry.id   AF-A0A5J4N4S5-F1
#
_cell.length_a   1.000
_cell.length_b   1.000
_cell.length_c   1.000
_cell.angle_alpha   90.00
_cell.angle_beta   90.00
_cell.angle_gamma   90.00
#
_symmetry.space_group_name_H-M   'P 1'
#
loop_
_entity.id
_entity.type
_entity.pdbx_description
1 polymer ?
#
loop_
_entity_poly.entity_id
_entity_poly.type
_entity_poly.pdbx_seq_one_letter_code
_entity_poly.pdbx_strand_id
1 'polypeptide(L)'
;EQTCIITIFRRLGCKFCRLEAVNLSHLKPALDKRNVKLIGISFDKDGVKEFTDGEYFKGELFLDPERKTYEALAFKRVSMFSGFLSLFTKAGRDLNAKAN
;
A
#
# COMPACT_ATOMS: atom_id res chain seq x y z
N GLU A 1 -16.28 1.40 -15.55
CA GLU A 1 -15.11 0.90 -14.79
C GLU A 1 -14.16 2.07 -14.57
N GLN A 2 -13.71 2.29 -13.34
CA GLN A 2 -12.81 3.39 -13.00
C GLN A 2 -11.51 2.80 -12.45
N THR A 3 -10.36 3.27 -12.93
CA THR A 3 -9.06 2.81 -12.44
C THR A 3 -8.82 3.38 -11.04
N CYS A 4 -8.44 2.52 -10.11
CA CYS A 4 -8.17 2.89 -8.73
C CYS A 4 -6.76 2.43 -8.36
N ILE A 5 -6.01 3.29 -7.69
CA ILE A 5 -4.76 2.93 -7.02
C ILE A 5 -5.09 2.72 -5.55
N ILE A 6 -4.90 1.49 -5.09
CA ILE A 6 -5.12 1.11 -3.69
C ILE A 6 -3.76 1.03 -3.01
N THR A 7 -3.55 1.87 -2.00
CA THR A 7 -2.36 1.92 -1.17
C THR A 7 -2.69 1.37 0.21
N ILE A 8 -1.89 0.44 0.71
CA ILE A 8 -2.14 -0.19 2.01
C ILE A 8 -1.11 0.31 3.01
N PHE A 9 -1.58 1.03 4.02
CA PHE A 9 -0.75 1.54 5.10
C PHE A 9 -0.73 0.55 6.27
N ARG A 10 0.49 0.20 6.71
CA ARG A 10 0.68 -0.75 7.83
C ARG A 10 0.60 -0.08 9.20
N ARG A 11 1.05 1.19 9.32
CA ARG A 11 0.98 2.01 10.53
C ARG A 11 0.90 3.49 10.16
N LEU A 12 -0.14 4.18 10.61
CA LEU A 12 -0.35 5.61 10.29
C LEU A 12 0.52 6.53 11.15
N GLY A 13 0.99 6.03 12.30
CA GLY A 13 1.92 6.74 13.18
C GLY A 13 3.38 6.80 12.69
N CYS A 14 3.75 6.10 11.62
CA CYS A 14 5.14 6.05 11.14
C CYS A 14 5.48 7.27 10.27
N LYS A 15 6.62 7.94 10.54
CA LYS A 15 7.10 9.10 9.76
C LYS A 15 7.27 8.78 8.27
N PHE A 16 7.78 7.59 7.94
CA PHE A 16 7.92 7.15 6.55
C PHE A 16 6.56 6.98 5.85
N CYS A 17 5.56 6.41 6.54
CA CYS A 17 4.23 6.25 5.96
C CYS A 17 3.54 7.61 5.73
N ARG A 18 3.79 8.59 6.60
CA ARG A 18 3.31 9.98 6.40
C ARG A 18 3.98 10.64 5.20
N LEU A 19 5.30 10.50 5.07
CA LEU A 19 6.03 11.03 3.91
C LEU A 19 5.51 10.43 2.60
N GLU A 20 5.30 9.12 2.56
CA GLU A 20 4.76 8.45 1.38
C GLU A 20 3.33 8.89 1.06
N ALA A 21 2.49 9.07 2.08
CA ALA A 21 1.14 9.60 1.90
C ALA A 21 1.15 11.01 1.28
N VAL A 22 2.09 11.87 1.70
CA VAL A 22 2.26 13.22 1.13
C VAL A 22 2.73 13.13 -0.32
N ASN A 23 3.69 12.25 -0.61
CA ASN A 23 4.16 12.02 -1.99
C ASN A 23 3.01 11.54 -2.90
N LEU A 24 2.20 10.60 -2.45
CA LEU A 24 1.02 10.13 -3.17
C LEU A 24 -0.03 11.24 -3.35
N SER A 25 -0.17 12.12 -2.35
CA SER A 25 -1.05 13.29 -2.42
C SER A 25 -0.57 14.33 -3.44
N HIS A 26 0.74 14.46 -3.66
CA HIS A 26 1.28 15.29 -4.73
C HIS A 26 0.98 14.71 -6.12
N LEU A 27 0.86 13.38 -6.24
CA LEU A 27 0.50 12.70 -7.48
C LEU A 27 -1.01 12.75 -7.77
N LYS A 28 -1.85 12.92 -6.74
CA LYS A 28 -3.31 13.03 -6.86
C LYS A 28 -3.80 13.94 -8.01
N PRO A 29 -3.36 15.20 -8.16
CA PRO A 29 -3.84 16.04 -9.26
C PRO A 29 -3.52 15.49 -10.66
N ALA A 30 -2.44 14.72 -10.82
CA ALA A 30 -2.12 14.05 -12.08
C ALA A 30 -2.99 12.80 -12.31
N LEU A 31 -3.35 12.11 -11.23
CA LEU A 31 -4.25 10.95 -11.24
C LEU A 31 -5.71 11.36 -11.51
N ASP A 32 -6.18 12.42 -10.85
CA ASP A 32 -7.53 12.95 -11.02
C ASP A 32 -7.76 13.41 -12.48
N LYS A 33 -6.74 13.98 -13.15
CA LYS A 33 -6.79 14.30 -14.60
C LYS A 33 -6.99 13.07 -15.49
N ARG A 34 -6.55 11.90 -15.05
CA ARG A 34 -6.70 10.62 -15.74
C ARG A 34 -7.91 9.84 -15.24
N ASN A 35 -8.75 10.46 -14.41
CA ASN A 35 -9.91 9.85 -13.76
C ASN A 35 -9.54 8.63 -12.89
N VAL A 36 -8.32 8.62 -12.35
CA VAL A 36 -7.80 7.56 -11.48
C VAL A 36 -8.01 7.94 -10.02
N LYS A 37 -8.69 7.09 -9.26
CA LYS A 37 -8.90 7.30 -7.81
C LYS A 37 -7.72 6.82 -6.99
N LEU A 38 -7.38 7.58 -5.95
CA LEU A 38 -6.37 7.21 -4.96
C LEU A 38 -7.09 6.80 -3.67
N ILE A 39 -6.94 5.53 -3.29
CA ILE A 39 -7.57 4.93 -2.12
C ILE A 39 -6.47 4.45 -1.17
N GLY A 40 -6.50 4.90 0.08
CA GLY A 40 -5.64 4.45 1.16
C GLY A 40 -6.41 3.52 2.09
N ILE A 41 -5.87 2.36 2.44
CA ILE A 41 -6.49 1.43 3.39
C ILE A 41 -5.53 1.22 4.55
N SER A 42 -6.00 1.41 5.78
CA SER A 42 -5.23 1.15 7.00
C SER A 42 -6.02 0.28 7.97
N PHE A 43 -5.34 -0.61 8.67
CA PHE A 43 -5.91 -1.35 9.80
C PHE A 43 -5.56 -0.75 11.16
N ASP A 44 -4.63 0.21 11.18
CA ASP A 44 -4.14 0.86 12.38
C ASP A 44 -5.09 2.00 12.78
N LYS A 45 -5.67 1.92 13.98
CA LYS A 45 -6.61 2.90 14.54
C LYS A 45 -5.91 4.03 15.29
N ASP A 46 -4.77 3.74 15.90
CA ASP A 46 -4.15 4.63 16.87
C ASP A 46 -3.53 5.87 16.22
N GLY A 47 -3.11 5.77 14.95
CA GLY A 47 -2.51 6.89 14.21
C GLY A 47 -3.44 7.61 13.22
N VAL A 48 -4.73 7.26 13.19
CA VAL A 48 -5.68 7.81 12.19
C VAL A 48 -5.94 9.28 12.42
N LYS A 49 -6.09 9.68 13.69
CA LYS A 49 -6.43 11.06 14.05
C LYS A 49 -5.32 12.01 13.61
N GLU A 50 -4.07 11.72 13.94
CA GLU A 50 -2.92 12.52 13.54
C GLU A 50 -2.72 12.49 12.03
N PHE A 51 -3.07 11.38 11.38
CA PHE A 51 -2.91 11.23 9.94
C PHE A 51 -3.94 12.06 9.15
N THR A 52 -5.17 12.11 9.63
CA THR A 52 -6.24 12.93 9.06
C THR A 52 -6.06 14.41 9.41
N ASP A 53 -5.69 14.73 10.65
CA ASP A 53 -5.47 16.10 11.14
C ASP A 53 -4.29 16.78 10.44
N GLY A 54 -3.22 16.03 10.15
CA GLY A 54 -2.08 16.53 9.39
C GLY A 54 -2.29 16.60 7.87
N GLU A 55 -3.49 16.27 7.37
CA GLU A 55 -3.85 16.24 5.93
C GLU A 55 -2.78 15.55 5.06
N TYR A 56 -2.12 14.51 5.58
CA TYR A 56 -1.02 13.87 4.86
C TYR A 56 -1.51 13.11 3.62
N PHE A 57 -2.80 12.78 3.55
CA PHE A 57 -3.39 12.03 2.45
C PHE A 57 -4.62 12.74 1.88
N LYS A 58 -4.54 13.15 0.61
CA LYS A 58 -5.64 13.81 -0.10
C LYS A 58 -6.61 12.83 -0.81
N GLY A 59 -6.38 11.53 -0.68
CA GLY A 59 -7.23 10.49 -1.28
C GLY A 59 -8.33 9.98 -0.33
N GLU A 60 -9.08 8.98 -0.77
CA GLU A 60 -10.10 8.32 0.05
C GLU A 60 -9.42 7.36 1.04
N LEU A 61 -9.52 7.62 2.35
CA LEU A 61 -8.92 6.78 3.40
C LEU A 61 -9.98 5.86 4.02
N PHE A 62 -9.76 4.55 3.93
CA PHE A 62 -10.59 3.52 4.54
C PHE A 62 -9.88 2.88 5.73
N LEU A 63 -10.64 2.66 6.80
CA LEU A 63 -10.18 1.96 7.98
C LEU A 63 -10.75 0.55 7.99
N ASP A 64 -9.88 -0.45 7.98
CA ASP A 64 -10.22 -1.87 8.09
C ASP A 64 -9.53 -2.49 9.31
N PRO A 65 -10.09 -2.32 10.52
CA PRO A 65 -9.49 -2.84 11.74
C PRO A 65 -9.47 -4.37 11.80
N GLU A 66 -10.33 -5.04 11.03
CA GLU A 66 -10.45 -6.49 11.00
C GLU A 66 -9.48 -7.14 10.00
N ARG A 67 -8.68 -6.34 9.27
CA ARG A 67 -7.73 -6.81 8.25
C ARG A 67 -8.38 -7.65 7.14
N LYS A 68 -9.69 -7.55 6.96
CA LYS A 68 -10.46 -8.26 5.93
C LYS A 68 -9.98 -7.93 4.52
N THR A 69 -9.49 -6.72 4.29
CA THR A 69 -8.90 -6.28 3.02
C THR A 69 -7.59 -7.00 2.73
N TYR A 70 -6.76 -7.27 3.76
CA TYR A 70 -5.54 -8.06 3.60
C TYR A 70 -5.87 -9.52 3.25
N GLU A 71 -6.91 -10.07 3.89
CA GLU A 71 -7.40 -11.42 3.61
C GLU A 71 -8.02 -11.51 2.20
N ALA A 72 -8.84 -10.53 1.82
CA ALA A 72 -9.51 -10.47 0.51
C ALA A 72 -8.52 -10.23 -0.64
N LEU A 73 -7.46 -9.43 -0.43
CA LEU A 73 -6.39 -9.23 -1.40
C LEU A 73 -5.40 -10.41 -1.44
N ALA A 74 -5.62 -11.46 -0.63
CA ALA A 74 -4.76 -12.63 -0.51
C ALA A 74 -3.28 -12.25 -0.36
N PHE A 75 -2.98 -11.15 0.35
CA PHE A 75 -1.62 -10.79 0.76
C PHE A 75 -1.15 -11.83 1.78
N LYS A 76 -0.80 -13.02 1.30
CA LYS A 76 -0.17 -14.06 2.09
C LYS A 76 1.13 -13.47 2.60
N ARG A 77 1.34 -13.51 3.92
CA ARG A 77 2.71 -13.47 4.45
C ARG A 77 3.48 -14.56 3.73
N VAL A 78 4.33 -14.19 2.79
CA VAL A 78 5.49 -15.00 2.48
C VAL A 78 6.32 -15.00 3.75
N SER A 79 6.13 -16.03 4.57
CA SER A 79 7.04 -16.30 5.67
C SER A 79 8.44 -16.32 5.07
N MET A 80 9.44 -15.77 5.77
CA MET A 80 10.82 -15.60 5.27
C MET A 80 11.36 -16.90 4.63
N PHE A 81 10.88 -18.04 5.10
CA PHE A 81 11.16 -19.37 4.57
C PHE A 81 10.61 -19.63 3.15
N SER A 82 9.37 -19.23 2.84
CA SER A 82 8.80 -19.39 1.49
C SER A 82 9.33 -18.33 0.51
N GLY A 83 9.65 -17.13 1.00
CA GLY A 83 10.36 -16.11 0.23
C GLY A 83 11.74 -16.59 -0.22
N PHE A 84 12.55 -17.11 0.71
CA PHE A 84 13.85 -17.72 0.42
C PHE A 84 13.71 -18.94 -0.51
N LEU A 85 12.77 -19.86 -0.24
CA LEU A 85 12.59 -21.05 -1.09
C LEU A 85 12.13 -20.69 -2.52
N SER A 86 11.36 -19.61 -2.68
CA SER A 86 10.92 -19.11 -3.98
C SER A 86 12.04 -18.45 -4.81
N LEU A 87 13.12 -18.03 -4.16
CA LEU A 87 14.35 -17.59 -4.84
C LEU A 87 15.22 -18.78 -5.31
N PHE A 88 15.05 -19.96 -4.70
CA PHE A 88 15.77 -21.19 -5.11
C PHE A 88 15.03 -22.01 -6.18
N THR A 89 13.75 -21.75 -6.43
CA THR A 89 13.03 -22.37 -7.56
C THR A 89 13.48 -21.75 -8.89
N LYS A 90 13.43 -22.53 -9.99
CA LYS A 90 13.87 -22.11 -11.33
C LYS A 90 13.28 -20.76 -11.78
N ALA A 91 12.05 -20.45 -11.36
CA ALA A 91 11.38 -19.18 -11.63
C ALA A 91 12.06 -17.96 -10.96
N GLY A 92 12.64 -18.12 -9.77
CA GLY A 92 13.37 -17.06 -9.07
C GLY A 92 14.71 -16.71 -9.71
N ARG A 93 15.41 -17.72 -10.26
CA ARG A 93 16.65 -17.50 -11.05
C ARG A 93 16.40 -16.77 -12.36
N ASP A 94 15.30 -17.07 -13.05
CA ASP A 94 14.96 -16.45 -14.34
C ASP A 94 14.57 -14.98 -14.19
N LEU A 95 13.88 -14.63 -13.08
CA LEU A 95 13.56 -13.25 -12.74
C LEU A 95 14.80 -12.44 -12.33
N ASN A 96 15.77 -13.07 -11.65
CA ASN A 96 17.02 -12.39 -11.26
C ASN A 96 17.98 -12.21 -12.46
N ALA A 97 17.93 -13.12 -13.44
CA ALA A 97 18.71 -13.01 -14.68
C ALA A 97 18.19 -11.90 -15.62
N LYS A 98 16.89 -11.59 -15.59
CA LYS A 98 16.30 -10.47 -16.34
C LYS A 98 16.40 -9.11 -15.65
N ALA A 99 16.84 -9.10 -14.39
CA ALA A 99 16.97 -7.90 -13.58
C ALA A 99 18.40 -7.30 -13.59
N ASN A 100 19.35 -7.91 -14.32
CA ASN A 100 20.65 -7.33 -14.66
C ASN A 100 20.70 -6.91 -16.13
#